data_AF-A0A5A9NV33-F1
#
_entry.id   AF-A0A5A9NV33-F1
#
_cell.length_a   1.000
_cell.length_b   1.000
_cell.length_c   1.000
_cell.angle_alpha   90.00
_cell.angle_beta   90.00
_cell.angle_gamma   90.00
#
_symmetry.space_group_name_H-M   'P 1'
#
loop_
_entity.id
_entity.type
_entity.pdbx_description
1 polymer ?
#
loop_
_entity_poly.entity_id
_entity_poly.type
_entity_poly.pdbx_seq_one_letter_code
_entity_poly.pdbx_strand_id
1 'polypeptide(L)' 'MHAKYAEKGLSILGFPSNQFGRQEPGTNTQIKEFAKSYNAHFDMFSKIDVNGQTAHPLWKWMKQQPNGRGFLGK' A
#
# COMPACT_ATOMS: atom_id res chain seq x y z
N MET A 1 -15.46 -3.93 1.07
CA MET A 1 -15.32 -2.69 0.28
C MET A 1 -15.04 -3.02 -1.18
N HIS A 2 -13.91 -3.64 -1.53
CA HIS A 2 -13.58 -4.04 -2.91
C HIS A 2 -14.72 -4.82 -3.60
N ALA A 3 -15.14 -5.94 -3.02
CA ALA A 3 -16.18 -6.80 -3.59
C ALA A 3 -17.54 -6.11 -3.84
N LYS A 4 -17.83 -5.00 -3.17
CA LYS A 4 -19.10 -4.26 -3.33
C LYS A 4 -19.07 -3.23 -4.47
N TYR A 5 -17.88 -2.75 -4.84
CA TYR A 5 -17.72 -1.61 -5.76
C TYR A 5 -16.80 -1.89 -6.94
N ALA A 6 -16.16 -3.06 -7.01
CA ALA A 6 -15.29 -3.45 -8.11
C ALA A 6 -16.01 -3.38 -9.46
N GLU A 7 -17.24 -3.90 -9.55
CA GLU A 7 -18.07 -3.83 -10.76
C GLU A 7 -18.50 -2.40 -11.14
N LYS A 8 -18.37 -1.45 -10.21
CA LYS A 8 -18.64 -0.03 -10.44
C LYS A 8 -17.38 0.76 -10.81
N GLY A 9 -16.28 0.07 -11.11
CA GLY A 9 -15.01 0.65 -11.52
C GLY A 9 -14.05 0.99 -10.38
N LEU A 10 -14.33 0.58 -9.14
CA LEU A 10 -13.39 0.78 -8.03
C LEU A 10 -12.27 -0.26 -8.07
N SER A 11 -11.04 0.19 -8.32
CA SER A 11 -9.82 -0.61 -8.13
C SER A 11 -9.12 -0.21 -6.83
N ILE A 12 -8.72 -1.21 -6.04
CA ILE A 12 -7.88 -1.01 -4.84
C ILE A 12 -6.50 -1.57 -5.13
N LEU A 13 -5.45 -0.81 -4.81
CA LEU A 13 -4.05 -1.19 -5.01
C LEU A 13 -3.34 -1.16 -3.65
N GLY A 14 -2.77 -2.30 -3.25
CA GLY A 14 -2.05 -2.46 -1.99
C GLY A 14 -0.53 -2.40 -2.19
N PHE A 15 0.13 -1.48 -1.49
CA PHE A 15 1.59 -1.34 -1.49
C PHE A 15 2.12 -1.54 -0.06
N PRO A 16 2.64 -2.73 0.27
CA PRO A 16 3.18 -2.99 1.61
C PRO A 16 4.36 -2.06 1.93
N SER A 17 4.47 -1.62 3.18
CA SER A 17 5.62 -0.82 3.63
C SER A 17 5.98 -1.10 5.08
N ASN A 18 7.27 -1.23 5.36
CA ASN A 18 7.79 -1.50 6.70
C ASN A 18 8.20 -0.24 7.48
N GLN A 19 7.95 0.95 6.92
CA GLN A 19 8.45 2.22 7.48
C GLN A 19 7.63 2.74 8.67
N PHE A 20 6.52 2.09 9.01
CA PHE A 20 5.67 2.45 10.15
C PHE A 20 5.80 1.39 11.24
N GLY A 21 6.57 1.69 12.29
CA GLY A 21 6.71 0.80 13.45
C GLY A 21 7.24 -0.60 13.14
N ARG A 22 7.86 -0.81 11.97
CA ARG A 22 8.32 -2.12 11.49
C ARG A 22 7.23 -3.20 11.47
N GLN A 23 6.00 -2.82 11.14
CA GLN A 23 4.82 -3.71 11.15
C GLN A 23 4.80 -4.73 10.00
N GLU A 24 5.66 -4.56 9.00
CA GLU A 24 5.74 -5.41 7.81
C GLU A 24 7.15 -6.03 7.61
N PRO A 25 7.70 -6.76 8.62
CA PRO A 25 9.07 -7.26 8.58
C PRO A 25 9.24 -8.41 7.57
N GLY A 26 8.14 -9.03 7.16
CA GLY A 26 8.12 -10.20 6.27
C GLY A 26 8.63 -9.94 4.84
N THR A 27 8.86 -11.05 4.15
CA THR A 27 9.13 -11.08 2.70
C THR A 27 7.85 -10.83 1.90
N ASN A 28 7.97 -10.44 0.63
CA ASN A 28 6.80 -10.22 -0.25
C ASN A 28 5.86 -11.44 -0.30
N THR A 29 6.41 -12.66 -0.27
CA THR A 29 5.62 -13.90 -0.25
C THR A 29 4.80 -14.04 1.03
N GLN A 30 5.42 -13.82 2.19
CA GLN A 30 4.74 -13.89 3.49
C GLN A 30 3.65 -12.81 3.62
N ILE A 31 3.92 -11.60 3.12
CA ILE A 31 2.95 -10.51 3.09
C ILE A 31 1.74 -10.87 2.22
N LYS A 32 1.98 -11.48 1.05
CA LYS A 32 0.91 -11.93 0.15
C LYS A 32 0.06 -13.02 0.79
N GLU A 33 0.68 -13.98 1.48
CA GLU A 33 -0.02 -15.04 2.20
C GLU A 33 -0.84 -14.50 3.38
N PHE A 34 -0.26 -13.57 4.14
CA PHE A 34 -0.97 -12.86 5.21
C PHE A 34 -2.18 -12.09 4.65
N ALA A 35 -2.02 -11.30 3.60
CA ALA A 35 -3.14 -10.58 3.00
C ALA A 35 -4.25 -11.52 2.48
N LYS A 36 -3.88 -12.68 1.93
CA LYS A 36 -4.86 -13.71 1.52
C LYS A 36 -5.66 -14.27 2.69
N SER A 37 -5.07 -14.42 3.88
CA SER A 37 -5.81 -14.92 5.05
C SER A 37 -6.92 -13.97 5.50
N TYR A 38 -6.79 -12.67 5.19
CA TYR A 38 -7.82 -11.64 5.40
C TYR A 38 -8.78 -11.49 4.21
N ASN A 39 -8.74 -12.41 3.24
CA ASN A 39 -9.61 -12.39 2.07
C ASN A 39 -9.45 -11.08 1.24
N ALA A 40 -8.22 -10.57 1.15
CA ALA A 40 -7.90 -9.40 0.33
C ALA A 40 -7.93 -9.77 -1.17
N HIS A 41 -9.00 -9.36 -1.86
CA HIS A 41 -9.23 -9.63 -3.29
C HIS A 41 -8.74 -8.53 -4.23
N PHE A 42 -7.76 -7.73 -3.82
CA PHE A 42 -7.26 -6.57 -4.58
C PHE A 42 -5.78 -6.72 -4.92
N ASP A 43 -5.30 -5.96 -5.90
CA ASP A 43 -3.93 -6.10 -6.41
C ASP A 43 -2.92 -5.69 -5.34
N MET A 44 -2.05 -6.64 -4.97
CA MET A 44 -0.97 -6.42 -4.00
C MET A 44 0.37 -6.40 -4.73
N PHE A 45 1.10 -5.31 -4.59
CA PHE A 45 2.41 -5.09 -5.18
C PHE A 45 3.54 -5.52 -4.24
N SER A 46 4.78 -5.43 -4.73
CA SER A 46 5.96 -5.62 -3.89
C SER A 46 6.07 -4.54 -2.81
N LYS A 47 6.79 -4.87 -1.74
CA LYS A 47 7.09 -3.93 -0.66
C LYS A 47 7.87 -2.72 -1.19
N ILE A 48 7.47 -1.52 -0.79
CA ILE A 48 8.11 -0.25 -1.16
C ILE A 48 8.38 0.65 0.06
N ASP A 49 9.35 1.54 -0.12
CA ASP A 49 9.49 2.72 0.73
C ASP A 49 8.52 3.82 0.26
N VAL A 50 7.88 4.47 1.22
CA VAL A 50 6.86 5.52 1.01
C VAL A 50 7.30 6.89 1.53
N ASN A 51 8.29 6.90 2.43
CA ASN A 51 8.90 8.08 3.06
C ASN A 51 10.41 8.13 2.82
N GLY A 52 10.98 9.32 3.04
CA GLY A 52 12.40 9.57 2.85
C GLY A 52 12.87 9.65 1.39
N GLN A 53 14.18 9.70 1.20
CA GLN A 53 14.79 9.85 -0.13
C GLN A 53 14.61 8.62 -1.03
N THR A 54 14.51 7.43 -0.42
CA THR A 54 14.29 6.15 -1.10
C THR A 54 12.83 5.89 -1.46
N ALA A 55 11.90 6.79 -1.09
CA ALA A 55 10.49 6.65 -1.40
C ALA A 55 10.25 6.43 -2.90
N HIS A 56 9.35 5.50 -3.21
CA HIS A 56 8.98 5.17 -4.58
C HIS A 56 8.46 6.43 -5.31
N PRO A 57 8.81 6.66 -6.60
CA PRO A 57 8.40 7.85 -7.35
C PRO A 57 6.89 8.12 -7.31
N LEU A 58 6.07 7.06 -7.41
CA LEU A 58 4.62 7.16 -7.25
C LEU A 58 4.22 7.80 -5.92
N TRP A 59 4.84 7.39 -4.81
CA TRP A 59 4.51 7.91 -3.48
C TRP A 59 5.00 9.35 -3.29
N LYS A 60 6.17 9.69 -3.84
CA LYS A 60 6.65 11.07 -3.90
C LYS A 60 5.64 11.97 -4.63
N TRP A 61 5.13 11.52 -5.77
CA TRP A 61 4.12 12.24 -6.54
C TRP A 61 2.77 12.32 -5.81
N MET A 62 2.31 11.23 -5.20
CA MET A 62 1.07 11.21 -4.42
C MET A 62 1.11 12.22 -3.26
N LYS A 63 2.21 12.28 -2.49
CA LYS A 63 2.38 13.24 -1.39
C LYS A 63 2.38 14.71 -1.81
N GLN A 64 2.51 15.01 -3.11
CA GLN A 64 2.41 16.37 -3.64
C GLN A 64 0.98 16.78 -4.02
N GLN A 65 0.04 15.82 -4.09
CA GLN A 65 -1.34 16.11 -4.47
C GLN A 65 -2.10 16.81 -3.32
N PRO A 66 -3.16 17.59 -3.62
CA PRO A 66 -3.89 18.40 -2.64
C PRO A 66 -4.37 17.64 -1.39
N ASN A 67 -4.68 16.34 -1.53
CA ASN A 67 -5.14 15.46 -0.45
C ASN A 67 -4.18 14.29 -0.17
N GLY A 68 -2.96 14.34 -0.69
CA GLY A 68 -2.03 13.21 -0.65
C GLY A 68 -1.10 13.18 0.56
N ARG A 69 -1.05 14.25 1.36
CA ARG A 69 -0.24 14.29 2.59
C ARG A 69 -1.02 13.66 3.74
N GLY A 70 -0.66 12.43 4.08
CA GLY A 70 -1.11 11.77 5.30
C GLY A 70 -0.41 12.34 6.55
N PHE A 71 -1.09 12.25 7.70
CA PHE A 71 -0.57 12.73 8.98
C PHE A 71 0.76 12.05 9.42
N LEU A 72 0.95 10.79 9.02
CA LEU A 72 2.09 9.95 9.40
C LEU A 72 3.21 9.91 8.34
N GLY A 73 3.01 10.52 7.17
CA GLY A 73 3.94 10.43 6.04
C GLY A 73 4.70 11.73 5.81
N LYS A 74 5.75 11.99 6.59
CA LYS A 74 6.78 12.98 6.24
C LYS A 74 7.87 12.28 5.42
#